data_AF-A0A819X5Y0-F1
#
_entry.id   AF-A0A819X5Y0-F1
#
_cell.length_a   1.000
_cell.length_b   1.000
_cell.length_c   1.000
_cell.angle_alpha   90.00
_cell.angle_beta   90.00
_cell.angle_gamma   90.00
#
_symmetry.space_group_name_H-M   'P 1'
#
loop_
_entity.id
_entity.type
_entity.pdbx_description
1 polymer ?
#
loop_
_entity_poly.entity_id
_entity_poly.type
_entity_poly.pdbx_seq_one_letter_code
_entity_poly.pdbx_strand_id
1 'polypeptide(L)'
;ALTTLNLYWNDIGDIGAQSIAHALENNRTLTTLYLSRNRITNNGVQYFADALRRNITLSTLSLHENRIDQQIQNHMINILKTNTRVTIHW
;
A
#
# COMPACT_ATOMS: atom_id res chain seq x y z
N ALA A 1 8.67 -16.67 -9.20
CA ALA A 1 7.60 -15.93 -8.52
C ALA A 1 7.96 -14.45 -8.47
N LEU A 2 7.01 -13.53 -8.65
CA LEU A 2 7.29 -12.09 -8.58
C LEU A 2 7.34 -11.64 -7.12
N THR A 3 8.47 -11.06 -6.71
CA THR A 3 8.73 -10.61 -5.32
C THR A 3 8.75 -9.09 -5.20
N THR A 4 9.12 -8.37 -6.26
CA THR A 4 9.16 -6.90 -6.30
C THR A 4 8.34 -6.40 -7.47
N LEU A 5 7.47 -5.42 -7.21
CA LEU A 5 6.69 -4.72 -8.22
C LEU A 5 6.95 -3.23 -8.07
N ASN A 6 7.54 -2.62 -9.11
CA ASN A 6 7.81 -1.20 -9.16
C ASN A 6 6.84 -0.52 -10.13
N LEU A 7 5.97 0.34 -9.58
CA LEU A 7 5.02 1.16 -10.33
C LEU A 7 5.23 2.65 -10.05
N TYR A 8 6.45 3.04 -9.72
CA TYR A 8 6.82 4.44 -9.51
C TYR A 8 6.39 5.33 -10.68
N TRP A 9 5.82 6.48 -10.35
CA TRP A 9 5.50 7.56 -11.29
C TRP A 9 4.58 7.16 -12.45
N ASN A 10 3.46 6.52 -12.10
CA ASN A 10 2.35 6.28 -13.02
C ASN A 10 1.13 7.12 -12.62
N ASP A 11 -0.02 6.86 -13.24
CA ASP A 11 -1.30 7.52 -12.95
C ASP A 11 -2.32 6.52 -12.39
N ILE A 12 -1.89 5.71 -11.41
CA ILE A 12 -2.70 4.62 -10.84
C ILE A 12 -3.98 5.17 -10.18
N GLY A 13 -3.87 6.27 -9.43
CA GLY A 13 -4.98 6.89 -8.71
C GLY A 13 -5.66 5.94 -7.71
N ASP A 14 -6.82 6.35 -7.19
CA ASP A 14 -7.52 5.61 -6.15
C ASP A 14 -8.11 4.28 -6.63
N ILE A 15 -8.60 4.24 -7.88
CA ILE A 15 -9.20 3.03 -8.48
C ILE A 15 -8.11 1.96 -8.70
N GLY A 16 -6.93 2.37 -9.17
CA GLY A 16 -5.81 1.46 -9.31
C GLY A 16 -5.29 0.98 -7.96
N ALA A 17 -5.22 1.87 -6.95
CA ALA A 17 -4.87 1.50 -5.58
C ALA A 17 -5.81 0.44 -5.00
N GLN A 18 -7.14 0.60 -5.19
CA GLN A 18 -8.13 -0.40 -4.79
C GLN A 18 -7.87 -1.76 -5.45
N SER A 19 -7.62 -1.75 -6.76
CA SER A 19 -7.36 -2.98 -7.53
C SER A 19 -6.11 -3.70 -7.04
N ILE A 20 -5.05 -2.95 -6.75
CA ILE A 20 -3.78 -3.49 -6.21
C ILE A 20 -3.98 -4.03 -4.80
N ALA A 21 -4.70 -3.32 -3.94
CA ALA A 21 -5.02 -3.77 -2.59
C ALA A 21 -5.79 -5.10 -2.62
N HIS A 22 -6.80 -5.24 -3.49
CA HIS A 22 -7.54 -6.49 -3.65
C HIS A 22 -6.64 -7.64 -4.14
N ALA A 23 -5.74 -7.38 -5.09
CA ALA A 23 -4.77 -8.38 -5.55
C ALA A 23 -3.81 -8.82 -4.43
N LEU A 24 -3.39 -7.91 -3.56
CA LEU A 24 -2.53 -8.22 -2.41
C LEU A 24 -3.17 -9.19 -1.42
N GLU A 25 -4.50 -9.20 -1.27
CA GLU A 25 -5.18 -10.11 -0.33
C GLU A 25 -4.91 -11.60 -0.62
N ASN A 26 -4.67 -11.94 -1.89
CA ASN A 26 -4.43 -13.30 -2.37
C ASN A 26 -2.99 -13.53 -2.82
N ASN A 27 -2.20 -12.47 -3.01
CA ASN A 27 -0.79 -12.60 -3.35
C ASN A 27 0.00 -13.19 -2.17
N ARG A 28 0.87 -14.17 -2.45
CA ARG A 28 1.71 -14.87 -1.45
C ARG A 28 3.19 -14.84 -1.81
N THR A 29 3.62 -13.95 -2.71
CA THR A 29 5.00 -13.91 -3.22
C THR A 29 5.61 -12.52 -3.17
N LEU A 30 4.79 -11.48 -3.29
CA LEU A 30 5.25 -10.10 -3.31
C LEU A 30 5.67 -9.68 -1.92
N THR A 31 6.90 -9.18 -1.82
CA THR A 31 7.54 -8.65 -0.61
C THR A 31 7.66 -7.13 -0.69
N THR A 32 7.80 -6.57 -1.90
CA THR A 32 8.06 -5.14 -2.10
C THR A 32 7.15 -4.55 -3.18
N LEU A 33 6.48 -3.45 -2.84
CA LEU A 33 5.61 -2.70 -3.74
C LEU A 33 5.94 -1.21 -3.70
N TYR A 34 6.37 -0.66 -4.84
CA TYR A 34 6.61 0.78 -5.00
C TYR A 34 5.45 1.44 -5.75
N LEU A 35 4.75 2.33 -5.06
CA LEU A 35 3.62 3.12 -5.55
C LEU A 35 3.84 4.63 -5.41
N SER A 36 5.08 5.07 -5.25
CA SER A 36 5.39 6.49 -5.13
C SER A 36 5.05 7.28 -6.39
N ARG A 37 4.62 8.54 -6.25
CA ARG A 37 4.18 9.44 -7.34
C ARG A 37 3.03 8.89 -8.21
N ASN A 38 1.96 8.38 -7.61
CA ASN A 38 0.84 7.74 -8.34
C ASN A 38 -0.52 8.44 -8.22
N ARG A 39 -0.55 9.68 -7.69
CA ARG A 39 -1.77 10.45 -7.44
C ARG A 39 -2.80 9.73 -6.55
N ILE A 40 -2.37 8.78 -5.74
CA ILE A 40 -3.21 8.10 -4.74
C ILE A 40 -3.57 9.13 -3.66
N THR A 41 -4.83 9.18 -3.27
CA THR A 41 -5.34 10.06 -2.22
C THR A 41 -5.62 9.29 -0.93
N ASN A 42 -6.12 10.00 0.08
CA ASN A 42 -6.64 9.38 1.31
C ASN A 42 -7.70 8.29 1.03
N ASN A 43 -8.50 8.41 -0.05
CA ASN A 43 -9.51 7.41 -0.37
C ASN A 43 -8.86 6.12 -0.89
N GLY A 44 -7.89 6.24 -1.80
CA GLY A 44 -7.19 5.09 -2.37
C GLY A 44 -6.36 4.33 -1.33
N VAL A 45 -5.71 5.05 -0.40
CA VAL A 45 -4.82 4.39 0.56
C VAL A 45 -5.56 3.53 1.58
N GLN A 46 -6.82 3.88 1.90
CA GLN A 46 -7.63 3.14 2.87
C GLN A 46 -7.87 1.69 2.45
N TYR A 47 -7.93 1.40 1.14
CA TYR A 47 -8.08 0.02 0.66
C TYR A 47 -6.91 -0.89 1.06
N PHE A 48 -5.72 -0.33 1.31
CA PHE A 48 -4.58 -1.13 1.78
C PHE A 48 -4.73 -1.58 3.24
N ALA A 49 -5.61 -0.96 4.06
CA ALA A 49 -5.74 -1.32 5.47
C ALA A 49 -6.08 -2.81 5.67
N ASP A 50 -7.15 -3.27 5.03
CA ASP A 50 -7.61 -4.66 5.15
C ASP A 50 -6.71 -5.63 4.37
N ALA A 51 -6.22 -5.20 3.20
CA ALA A 51 -5.28 -6.00 2.43
C ALA A 51 -4.00 -6.29 3.19
N LEU A 52 -3.44 -5.30 3.87
CA LEU A 52 -2.22 -5.45 4.66
C LEU A 52 -2.45 -6.30 5.92
N ARG A 53 -3.61 -6.22 6.58
CA ARG A 53 -3.94 -7.11 7.71
C ARG A 53 -3.95 -8.59 7.32
N ARG A 54 -4.34 -8.90 6.08
CA ARG A 54 -4.48 -10.28 5.58
C ARG A 54 -3.24 -10.78 4.85
N ASN A 55 -2.49 -9.89 4.21
CA ASN A 55 -1.29 -10.24 3.48
C ASN A 55 -0.13 -10.51 4.47
N ILE A 56 0.48 -11.69 4.35
CA ILE A 56 1.56 -12.13 5.27
C ILE A 56 2.96 -12.07 4.64
N THR A 57 3.08 -11.61 3.39
CA THR A 57 4.33 -11.65 2.62
C THR A 57 4.92 -10.28 2.31
N LEU A 58 4.07 -9.25 2.20
CA LEU A 58 4.50 -7.89 1.89
C LEU A 58 5.21 -7.29 3.11
N SER A 59 6.48 -6.93 2.93
CA SER A 59 7.31 -6.29 3.95
C SER A 59 7.50 -4.80 3.69
N THR A 60 7.33 -4.35 2.46
CA THR A 60 7.61 -2.95 2.07
C THR A 60 6.55 -2.42 1.13
N LEU A 61 5.93 -1.31 1.52
CA LEU A 61 5.01 -0.51 0.70
C LEU A 61 5.50 0.94 0.66
N SER A 62 5.88 1.44 -0.51
CA SER A 62 6.26 2.85 -0.68
C SER A 62 5.13 3.64 -1.32
N LEU A 63 4.66 4.67 -0.62
CA LEU A 63 3.60 5.59 -1.02
C LEU A 63 4.09 7.06 -1.07
N HIS A 64 5.39 7.31 -0.96
CA HIS A 64 5.96 8.67 -1.08
C HIS A 64 5.41 9.47 -2.26
N GLU A 65 5.27 10.77 -2.06
CA GLU A 65 4.88 11.71 -3.12
C GLU A 65 3.52 11.38 -3.78
N ASN A 66 2.62 10.78 -3.00
CA ASN A 66 1.20 10.73 -3.29
C ASN A 66 0.46 11.89 -2.60
N ARG A 67 -0.87 11.96 -2.76
CA ARG A 67 -1.74 13.00 -2.19
C ARG A 67 -2.36 12.52 -0.88
N ILE A 68 -1.51 12.01 0.01
CA ILE A 68 -1.90 11.37 1.27
C ILE A 68 -1.52 12.33 2.41
N ASP A 69 -2.50 12.79 3.17
CA ASP A 69 -2.25 13.70 4.29
C ASP A 69 -1.78 12.97 5.56
N GLN A 70 -1.24 13.74 6.51
CA GLN A 70 -0.72 13.18 7.76
C GLN A 70 -1.82 12.55 8.63
N GLN A 71 -3.07 13.01 8.54
CA GLN A 71 -4.17 12.48 9.33
C GLN A 71 -4.45 11.02 8.94
N ILE A 72 -4.54 10.73 7.64
CA ILE A 72 -4.79 9.36 7.20
C ILE A 72 -3.57 8.45 7.43
N GLN A 73 -2.36 8.99 7.34
CA GLN A 73 -1.13 8.23 7.67
C GLN A 73 -1.18 7.73 9.13
N ASN A 74 -1.47 8.64 10.07
CA ASN A 74 -1.60 8.31 11.49
C ASN A 74 -2.73 7.30 11.74
N HIS A 75 -3.84 7.44 11.03
CA HIS A 75 -4.96 6.49 11.10
C HIS A 75 -4.55 5.09 10.63
N MET A 76 -3.86 5.00 9.49
CA MET A 76 -3.34 3.74 8.93
C MET A 76 -2.31 3.08 9.86
N ILE A 77 -1.38 3.87 10.41
CA ILE A 77 -0.41 3.39 11.40
C ILE A 77 -1.14 2.81 12.61
N ASN A 78 -2.18 3.48 13.12
CA ASN A 78 -2.98 2.98 14.24
C ASN A 78 -3.70 1.66 13.90
N ILE A 79 -4.30 1.57 12.72
CA ILE A 79 -4.99 0.37 12.21
C ILE A 79 -4.04 -0.82 12.08
N LEU A 80 -2.79 -0.55 11.68
CA LEU A 80 -1.76 -1.54 11.42
C LEU A 80 -0.79 -1.72 12.59
N LYS A 81 -1.09 -1.16 13.77
CA LYS A 81 -0.24 -1.27 14.97
C LYS A 81 0.16 -2.70 15.33
N THR A 82 -0.73 -3.66 15.08
CA THR A 82 -0.49 -5.09 15.34
C THR A 82 0.19 -5.80 14.17
N ASN A 83 0.27 -5.15 13.01
CA ASN A 83 0.95 -5.66 11.84
C ASN A 83 2.41 -5.17 11.81
N THR A 84 3.29 -5.98 12.38
CA THR A 84 4.74 -5.69 12.45
C THR A 84 5.51 -6.14 11.21
N ARG A 85 4.84 -6.73 10.21
CA ARG A 85 5.50 -7.29 9.03
C ARG A 85 5.76 -6.25 7.94
N VAL A 86 4.85 -5.30 7.78
CA VAL A 86 4.93 -4.29 6.72
C VAL A 86 5.49 -2.97 7.25
N THR A 87 6.47 -2.43 6.54
CA THR A 87 6.91 -1.04 6.69
C THR A 87 6.29 -0.23 5.55
N ILE A 88 5.56 0.83 5.91
CA ILE A 88 4.99 1.78 4.96
C ILE A 88 5.86 3.03 4.94
N HIS A 89 6.29 3.43 3.76
CA HIS A 89 6.98 4.70 3.57
C HIS A 89 6.01 5.72 2.94
N TRP A 90 5.76 6.83 3.63
CA TRP A 90 4.70 7.78 3.33
C TRP A 90 5.14 8.96 2.47
#